data_AF-A0A1C7GQF5-F1
#
_entry.id   AF-A0A1C7GQF5-F1
#
_cell.length_a   1.000
_cell.length_b   1.000
_cell.length_c   1.000
_cell.angle_alpha   90.00
_cell.angle_beta   90.00
_cell.angle_gamma   90.00
#
_symmetry.space_group_name_H-M   'P 1'
#
loop_
_entity.id
_entity.type
_entity.pdbx_description
1 polymer ?
#
loop_
_entity_poly.entity_id
_entity_poly.type
_entity_poly.pdbx_seq_one_letter_code
_entity_poly.pdbx_strand_id
1 'polypeptide(L)'
;MRTDCALYVTILPDGKMKRDLTSVTGKVCLDDVTVEDEIISFSELAFGPYAAVVDLLIYSASNLSVDGHIEEVSVEEFQFLVDTANDLVLSLEEEQPLQGTLTRTMLEDQVPEDNGMGLYIYQAADKIISVLCEAMVLQMKINEILSDIRQGIPLDIKEKHNYLQMLELTQVFEFGEGWTSRYRFRSLTEYYYFLLVHFIQWKPNVAMCECCGRYFIPKTKKKTLYCDRVLKDGKSCKELAPSLKHKLNAKRQKVIEEFDRAKRRMYKRYERTEDTGAKPSNKNLSYSDYYAWLAQATLARDSYLAGKMTEEHALQIICAE
;
A
#
# COMPACT_ATOMS: atom_id res chain seq x y z
N MET A 1 14.67 22.44 2.73
CA MET A 1 14.51 23.11 1.42
C MET A 1 13.69 22.20 0.54
N ARG A 2 12.53 22.66 0.04
CA ARG A 2 11.67 21.83 -0.84
C ARG A 2 12.41 21.51 -2.13
N THR A 3 12.43 20.24 -2.51
CA THR A 3 13.06 19.80 -3.75
C THR A 3 12.06 19.91 -4.89
N ASP A 4 12.54 19.97 -6.14
CA ASP A 4 11.66 19.89 -7.32
C ASP A 4 11.26 18.44 -7.68
N CYS A 5 11.51 17.49 -6.77
CA CYS A 5 11.20 16.08 -6.99
C CYS A 5 9.70 15.85 -7.24
N ALA A 6 9.37 14.95 -8.16
CA ALA A 6 8.00 14.62 -8.50
C ALA A 6 7.95 13.39 -9.42
N LEU A 7 6.79 12.74 -9.45
CA LEU A 7 6.43 11.79 -10.49
C LEU A 7 5.61 12.49 -11.58
N TYR A 8 6.00 12.30 -12.84
CA TYR A 8 5.28 12.79 -14.00
C TYR A 8 4.65 11.63 -14.75
N VAL A 9 3.34 11.69 -14.98
CA VAL A 9 2.57 10.59 -15.56
C VAL A 9 1.86 11.03 -16.83
N THR A 10 1.97 10.21 -17.89
CA THR A 10 1.19 10.35 -19.12
C THR A 10 0.39 9.06 -19.34
N ILE A 11 -0.93 9.17 -19.46
CA ILE A 11 -1.78 8.05 -19.88
C ILE A 11 -1.74 7.96 -21.41
N LEU A 12 -1.33 6.81 -21.92
CA LEU A 12 -1.21 6.53 -23.34
C LEU A 12 -2.54 5.98 -23.90
N PRO A 13 -2.81 6.15 -25.21
CA PRO A 13 -4.04 5.66 -25.85
C PRO A 13 -4.25 4.14 -25.76
N ASP A 14 -3.18 3.37 -25.58
CA ASP A 14 -3.21 1.92 -25.42
C ASP A 14 -3.49 1.46 -23.97
N GLY A 15 -3.74 2.41 -23.05
CA GLY A 15 -4.04 2.16 -21.64
C GLY A 15 -2.80 2.02 -20.75
N LYS A 16 -1.59 2.10 -21.32
CA LYS A 16 -0.35 2.14 -20.55
C LYS A 16 -0.10 3.54 -19.99
N MET A 17 0.80 3.59 -19.02
CA MET A 17 1.26 4.82 -18.40
C MET A 17 2.77 4.92 -18.57
N LYS A 18 3.20 6.04 -19.14
CA LYS A 18 4.59 6.46 -19.06
C LYS A 18 4.80 7.26 -17.77
N ARG A 19 5.87 6.94 -17.05
CA ARG A 19 6.17 7.50 -15.73
C ARG A 19 7.62 7.97 -15.69
N ASP A 20 7.81 9.28 -15.56
CA ASP A 20 9.13 9.88 -15.40
C ASP A 20 9.27 10.37 -13.95
N LEU A 21 10.24 9.83 -13.22
CA LEU A 21 10.53 10.19 -11.85
C LEU A 21 11.68 11.21 -11.82
N THR A 22 11.47 12.33 -11.14
CA THR A 22 12.55 13.25 -10.76
C THR A 22 12.78 13.08 -9.26
N SER A 23 13.96 12.57 -8.88
CA SER A 23 14.39 12.36 -7.50
C SER A 23 15.62 13.21 -7.17
N VAL A 24 16.08 13.15 -5.92
CA VAL A 24 17.31 13.82 -5.48
C VAL A 24 18.57 13.28 -6.15
N THR A 25 18.53 12.05 -6.69
CA THR A 25 19.65 11.40 -7.39
C THR A 25 19.61 11.62 -8.91
N GLY A 26 18.49 12.14 -9.46
CA GLY A 26 18.37 12.49 -10.87
C GLY A 26 17.01 12.17 -11.47
N LYS A 27 16.97 12.10 -12.80
CA LYS A 27 15.75 11.78 -13.55
C LYS A 27 15.81 10.35 -14.09
N VAL A 28 14.75 9.58 -13.89
CA VAL A 28 14.62 8.19 -14.34
C VAL A 28 13.28 8.00 -15.03
N CYS A 29 13.29 7.39 -16.22
CA CYS A 29 12.07 6.88 -16.84
C CYS A 29 11.82 5.47 -16.28
N LEU A 30 10.68 5.28 -15.61
CA LEU A 30 10.27 3.97 -15.10
C LEU A 30 9.67 3.14 -16.23
N ASP A 31 9.63 1.82 -16.05
CA ASP A 31 9.02 0.91 -17.01
C ASP A 31 7.55 1.26 -17.24
N ASP A 32 7.11 1.14 -18.50
CA ASP A 32 5.72 1.32 -18.88
C ASP A 32 4.85 0.23 -18.24
N VAL A 33 3.80 0.64 -17.53
CA VAL A 33 2.84 -0.26 -16.89
C VAL A 33 1.42 0.15 -17.20
N THR A 34 0.47 -0.76 -17.05
CA THR A 34 -0.96 -0.42 -17.05
C THR A 34 -1.39 0.06 -15.67
N VAL A 35 -2.53 0.77 -15.59
CA VAL A 35 -3.14 1.15 -14.30
C VAL A 35 -3.43 -0.11 -13.47
N GLU A 36 -3.92 -1.16 -14.12
CA GLU A 36 -4.21 -2.44 -13.48
C GLU A 36 -2.97 -3.10 -12.89
N ASP A 37 -1.89 -3.20 -13.66
CA ASP A 37 -0.66 -3.85 -13.22
C ASP A 37 -0.04 -3.10 -12.04
N GLU A 38 -0.09 -1.77 -12.04
CA GLU A 38 0.42 -0.92 -10.97
C GLU A 38 -0.36 -1.10 -9.67
N ILE A 39 -1.70 -1.09 -9.74
CA ILE A 39 -2.58 -1.30 -8.57
C ILE A 39 -2.38 -2.71 -7.99
N ILE A 40 -2.34 -3.74 -8.84
CA ILE A 40 -2.13 -5.12 -8.39
C ILE A 40 -0.75 -5.25 -7.74
N SER A 41 0.31 -4.69 -8.35
CA SER A 41 1.67 -4.76 -7.82
C SER A 41 1.78 -4.08 -6.46
N PHE A 42 1.22 -2.88 -6.30
CA PHE A 42 1.22 -2.16 -5.03
C PHE A 42 0.44 -2.91 -3.93
N SER A 43 -0.70 -3.51 -4.30
CA SER A 43 -1.52 -4.29 -3.36
C SER A 43 -0.81 -5.51 -2.75
N GLU A 44 0.27 -5.98 -3.40
CA GLU A 44 1.05 -7.15 -3.03
C GLU A 44 2.38 -6.82 -2.31
N LEU A 45 2.71 -5.54 -2.10
CA LEU A 45 3.94 -5.14 -1.40
C LEU A 45 4.00 -5.66 0.04
N ALA A 46 5.21 -5.94 0.51
CA ALA A 46 5.46 -6.41 1.86
C ALA A 46 6.06 -5.27 2.71
N PHE A 47 5.25 -4.67 3.59
CA PHE A 47 5.71 -3.60 4.47
C PHE A 47 6.19 -4.09 5.84
N GLY A 48 6.46 -5.38 6.06
CA GLY A 48 6.81 -5.92 7.39
C GLY A 48 7.97 -5.19 8.08
N PRO A 49 9.15 -5.09 7.47
CA PRO A 49 10.27 -4.32 8.03
C PRO A 49 9.95 -2.83 8.18
N TYR A 50 9.30 -2.24 7.18
CA TYR A 50 8.90 -0.82 7.19
C TYR A 50 7.95 -0.50 8.36
N ALA A 51 6.93 -1.33 8.55
CA ALA A 51 5.95 -1.24 9.64
C ALA A 51 6.59 -1.33 11.02
N ALA A 52 7.62 -2.16 11.19
CA ALA A 52 8.34 -2.26 12.46
C ALA A 52 9.08 -0.95 12.79
N VAL A 53 9.67 -0.28 11.79
CA VAL A 53 10.31 1.04 11.98
C VAL A 53 9.25 2.11 12.24
N VAL A 54 8.13 2.11 11.52
CA VAL A 54 7.04 3.07 11.75
C VAL A 54 6.44 2.92 13.16
N ASP A 55 6.21 1.69 13.64
CA ASP A 55 5.74 1.47 15.00
C ASP A 55 6.75 1.95 16.07
N LEU A 56 8.06 1.81 15.81
CA LEU A 56 9.11 2.37 16.66
C LEU A 56 9.04 3.90 16.69
N LEU A 57 8.81 4.55 15.56
CA LEU A 57 8.64 6.00 15.47
C LEU A 57 7.37 6.48 16.19
N ILE A 58 6.27 5.72 16.09
CA ILE A 58 5.03 5.98 16.83
C ILE A 58 5.28 5.88 18.34
N TYR A 59 5.99 4.85 18.78
CA TYR A 59 6.38 4.71 20.18
C TYR A 59 7.26 5.88 20.64
N SER A 60 8.26 6.24 19.84
CA SER A 60 9.14 7.40 20.09
C SER A 60 8.34 8.70 20.26
N ALA A 61 7.42 9.00 19.34
CA ALA A 61 6.58 10.19 19.43
C ALA A 61 5.70 10.21 20.69
N SER A 62 5.22 9.04 21.14
CA SER A 62 4.44 8.96 22.38
C SER A 62 5.24 9.31 23.65
N ASN A 63 6.57 9.28 23.57
CA ASN A 63 7.50 9.62 24.66
C ASN A 63 8.08 11.05 24.54
N LEU A 64 7.58 11.88 23.61
CA LEU A 64 8.07 13.25 23.45
C LEU A 64 7.83 14.14 24.66
N SER A 65 6.80 13.87 25.47
CA SER A 65 6.56 14.58 26.74
C SER A 65 7.23 13.85 27.90
N VAL A 66 8.11 14.53 28.64
CA VAL A 66 8.68 13.99 29.88
C VAL A 66 7.60 13.98 30.96
N ASP A 67 7.33 12.81 31.55
CA ASP A 67 6.34 12.61 32.63
C ASP A 67 4.91 13.16 32.35
N GLY A 68 4.55 13.31 31.07
CA GLY A 68 3.24 13.82 30.65
C GLY A 68 3.09 15.35 30.76
N HIS A 69 4.17 16.07 31.05
CA HIS A 69 4.20 17.53 31.02
C HIS A 69 4.48 18.02 29.60
N ILE A 70 3.44 18.54 28.94
CA ILE A 70 3.51 19.11 27.56
C ILE A 70 4.49 20.31 27.49
N GLU A 71 4.84 20.89 28.64
CA GLU A 71 5.77 22.02 28.78
C GLU A 71 7.25 21.59 28.64
N GLU A 72 7.55 20.30 28.79
CA GLU A 72 8.91 19.74 28.68
C GLU A 72 8.96 18.71 27.54
N VAL A 73 9.44 19.16 26.38
CA VAL A 73 9.62 18.32 25.19
C VAL A 73 11.04 17.74 25.17
N SER A 74 11.13 16.43 24.95
CA SER A 74 12.41 15.75 24.71
C SER A 74 12.93 16.04 23.30
N VAL A 75 13.95 16.90 23.22
CA VAL A 75 14.61 17.23 21.94
C VAL A 75 15.41 16.04 21.41
N GLU A 76 16.01 15.25 22.31
CA GLU A 76 16.75 14.05 21.96
C GLU A 76 15.84 12.99 21.31
N GLU A 77 14.64 12.78 21.86
CA GLU A 77 13.65 11.84 21.31
C GLU A 77 13.13 12.31 19.95
N PHE A 78 12.89 13.63 19.81
CA PHE A 78 12.52 14.20 18.53
C PHE A 78 13.62 14.06 17.47
N GLN A 79 14.88 14.29 17.85
CA GLN A 79 16.01 14.11 16.94
C GLN A 79 16.14 12.66 16.49
N PHE A 80 15.99 11.70 17.41
CA PHE A 80 15.95 10.27 17.07
C PHE A 80 14.83 9.94 16.08
N LEU A 81 13.63 10.49 16.28
CA LEU A 81 12.50 10.31 15.37
C LEU A 81 12.82 10.86 13.97
N VAL A 82 13.36 12.07 13.88
CA VAL A 82 13.72 12.71 12.60
C VAL A 82 14.81 11.94 11.87
N ASP A 83 15.88 11.53 12.58
CA ASP A 83 16.99 10.78 12.00
C ASP A 83 16.53 9.42 11.48
N THR A 84 15.76 8.69 12.29
CA THR A 84 15.21 7.38 11.90
C THR A 84 14.24 7.49 10.73
N ALA A 85 13.40 8.53 10.68
CA ALA A 85 12.50 8.78 9.56
C ALA A 85 13.29 9.08 8.27
N ASN A 86 14.37 9.87 8.35
CA ASN A 86 15.23 10.15 7.22
C ASN A 86 15.93 8.89 6.70
N ASP A 87 16.48 8.06 7.59
CA ASP A 87 17.13 6.80 7.24
C ASP A 87 16.16 5.83 6.57
N LEU A 88 14.92 5.76 7.06
CA LEU A 88 13.85 4.95 6.47
C LEU A 88 13.52 5.40 5.04
N VAL A 89 13.40 6.72 4.82
CA VAL A 89 13.12 7.28 3.49
C VAL A 89 14.28 7.07 2.53
N LEU A 90 15.52 7.25 2.99
CA LEU A 90 16.72 6.98 2.19
C LEU A 90 16.76 5.51 1.73
N SER A 91 16.52 4.58 2.66
CA SER A 91 16.45 3.14 2.34
C SER A 91 15.33 2.86 1.32
N LEU A 92 14.18 3.51 1.48
CA LEU A 92 13.05 3.35 0.56
C LEU A 92 13.35 3.92 -0.83
N GLU A 93 14.10 5.00 -0.95
CA GLU A 93 14.53 5.55 -2.25
C GLU A 93 15.48 4.62 -3.00
N GLU A 94 16.31 3.86 -2.28
CA GLU A 94 17.20 2.87 -2.86
C GLU A 94 16.44 1.62 -3.33
N GLU A 95 15.53 1.10 -2.51
CA GLU A 95 14.83 -0.16 -2.78
C GLU A 95 13.58 0.02 -3.67
N GLN A 96 12.87 1.14 -3.52
CA GLN A 96 11.60 1.45 -4.17
C GLN A 96 11.57 2.94 -4.60
N PRO A 97 12.32 3.34 -5.65
CA PRO A 97 12.57 4.74 -5.97
C PRO A 97 11.31 5.63 -6.08
N LEU A 98 10.24 5.13 -6.70
CA LEU A 98 8.97 5.84 -6.82
C LEU A 98 8.35 6.12 -5.44
N GLN A 99 8.30 5.11 -4.57
CA GLN A 99 7.71 5.25 -3.23
C GLN A 99 8.57 6.14 -2.36
N GLY A 100 9.89 5.90 -2.32
CA GLY A 100 10.81 6.71 -1.53
C GLY A 100 10.76 8.19 -1.92
N THR A 101 10.77 8.48 -3.22
CA THR A 101 10.70 9.87 -3.71
C THR A 101 9.38 10.53 -3.33
N LEU A 102 8.25 9.84 -3.52
CA LEU A 102 6.93 10.43 -3.20
C LEU A 102 6.71 10.57 -1.68
N THR A 103 7.22 9.63 -0.87
CA THR A 103 7.22 9.78 0.59
C THR A 103 8.08 10.96 1.02
N ARG A 104 9.27 11.15 0.44
CA ARG A 104 10.11 12.33 0.68
C ARG A 104 9.37 13.62 0.37
N THR A 105 8.77 13.73 -0.82
CA THR A 105 8.09 14.96 -1.22
C THR A 105 6.86 15.26 -0.35
N MET A 106 6.17 14.23 0.15
CA MET A 106 5.12 14.40 1.15
C MET A 106 5.64 14.96 2.47
N LEU A 107 6.79 14.46 2.96
CA LEU A 107 7.41 15.01 4.16
C LEU A 107 7.80 16.49 3.95
N GLU A 108 8.40 16.83 2.80
CA GLU A 108 8.77 18.21 2.46
C GLU A 108 7.56 19.18 2.37
N ASP A 109 6.41 18.67 1.95
CA ASP A 109 5.22 19.46 1.71
C ASP A 109 4.36 19.58 2.99
N GLN A 110 4.32 18.54 3.82
CA GLN A 110 3.41 18.44 4.98
C GLN A 110 4.08 18.74 6.33
N VAL A 111 5.37 18.46 6.50
CA VAL A 111 6.07 18.75 7.77
C VAL A 111 6.28 20.26 7.87
N PRO A 112 5.84 20.91 8.97
CA PRO A 112 5.98 22.36 9.12
C PRO A 112 7.46 22.77 9.15
N GLU A 113 7.73 24.03 8.83
CA GLU A 113 9.04 24.62 9.10
C GLU A 113 9.19 24.91 10.60
N ASP A 114 10.40 24.73 11.13
CA ASP A 114 10.71 25.05 12.52
C ASP A 114 10.52 26.56 12.76
N ASN A 115 9.55 26.87 13.61
CA ASN A 115 9.20 28.24 14.00
C ASN A 115 9.79 28.65 15.36
N GLY A 116 10.65 27.80 15.95
CA GLY A 116 11.30 28.02 17.24
C GLY A 116 10.39 27.82 18.46
N MET A 117 9.15 27.36 18.26
CA MET A 117 8.19 27.09 19.35
C MET A 117 8.21 25.61 19.73
N GLY A 118 8.10 25.26 21.01
CA GLY A 118 8.03 23.84 21.43
C GLY A 118 6.87 23.05 20.79
N LEU A 119 5.79 23.72 20.38
CA LEU A 119 4.67 23.11 19.66
C LEU A 119 5.07 22.55 18.29
N TYR A 120 6.11 23.10 17.66
CA TYR A 120 6.64 22.60 16.39
C TYR A 120 7.01 21.12 16.47
N ILE A 121 7.66 20.69 17.56
CA ILE A 121 8.13 19.30 17.71
C ILE A 121 6.95 18.32 17.63
N TYR A 122 5.85 18.60 18.34
CA TYR A 122 4.66 17.76 18.29
C TYR A 122 4.00 17.76 16.92
N GLN A 123 3.88 18.93 16.29
CA GLN A 123 3.27 19.05 14.96
C GLN A 123 4.11 18.36 13.88
N ALA A 124 5.44 18.48 13.94
CA ALA A 124 6.35 17.84 13.03
C ALA A 124 6.34 16.31 13.22
N ALA A 125 6.41 15.82 14.45
CA ALA A 125 6.34 14.39 14.74
C ALA A 125 5.03 13.76 14.26
N ASP A 126 3.89 14.42 14.52
CA ASP A 126 2.57 13.99 14.03
C ASP A 126 2.55 13.89 12.50
N LYS A 127 3.06 14.92 11.79
CA LYS A 127 3.11 14.92 10.32
C LYS A 127 4.07 13.90 9.75
N ILE A 128 5.23 13.70 10.36
CA ILE A 128 6.18 12.66 9.95
C ILE A 128 5.52 11.28 10.06
N ILE A 129 4.92 10.96 11.20
CA ILE A 129 4.24 9.69 11.42
C ILE A 129 3.08 9.51 10.44
N SER A 130 2.24 10.54 10.30
CA SER A 130 1.10 10.51 9.40
C SER A 130 1.53 10.15 7.97
N VAL A 131 2.55 10.82 7.44
CA VAL A 131 3.09 10.56 6.10
C VAL A 131 3.67 9.15 5.98
N LEU A 132 4.44 8.69 6.97
CA LEU A 132 5.05 7.36 6.93
C LEU A 132 4.01 6.23 7.01
N CYS A 133 2.87 6.45 7.66
CA CYS A 133 1.76 5.50 7.69
C CYS A 133 0.99 5.41 6.36
N GLU A 134 0.99 6.46 5.53
CA GLU A 134 0.10 6.56 4.36
C GLU A 134 0.24 5.40 3.38
N ALA A 135 1.47 4.92 3.12
CA ALA A 135 1.69 3.81 2.19
C ALA A 135 0.97 2.52 2.63
N MET A 136 0.99 2.21 3.94
CA MET A 136 0.34 1.03 4.50
C MET A 136 -1.18 1.19 4.49
N VAL A 137 -1.69 2.35 4.90
CA VAL A 137 -3.13 2.68 4.86
C VAL A 137 -3.67 2.60 3.44
N LEU A 138 -2.95 3.16 2.48
CA LEU A 138 -3.29 3.13 1.07
C LEU A 138 -3.32 1.69 0.54
N GLN A 139 -2.36 0.85 0.92
CA GLN A 139 -2.36 -0.56 0.53
C GLN A 139 -3.61 -1.28 1.05
N MET A 140 -4.01 -1.01 2.29
CA MET A 140 -5.22 -1.61 2.87
C MET A 140 -6.49 -1.16 2.11
N LYS A 141 -6.61 0.15 1.82
CA LYS A 141 -7.70 0.72 1.00
C LYS A 141 -7.79 0.07 -0.38
N ILE A 142 -6.66 -0.06 -1.08
CA ILE A 142 -6.60 -0.73 -2.40
C ILE A 142 -7.07 -2.18 -2.30
N ASN A 143 -6.58 -2.92 -1.30
CA ASN A 143 -6.96 -4.31 -1.10
C ASN A 143 -8.46 -4.47 -0.81
N GLU A 144 -9.06 -3.52 -0.10
CA GLU A 144 -10.49 -3.50 0.14
C GLU A 144 -11.30 -3.25 -1.15
N ILE A 145 -10.93 -2.24 -1.93
CA ILE A 145 -11.56 -1.94 -3.23
C ILE A 145 -11.48 -3.15 -4.17
N LEU A 146 -10.32 -3.81 -4.28
CA LEU A 146 -10.15 -5.02 -5.09
C LEU A 146 -11.08 -6.16 -4.63
N SER A 147 -11.21 -6.34 -3.32
CA SER A 147 -12.07 -7.37 -2.72
C SER A 147 -13.56 -7.10 -2.98
N ASP A 148 -13.99 -5.85 -2.83
CA ASP A 148 -15.37 -5.41 -3.06
C ASP A 148 -15.75 -5.56 -4.54
N ILE A 149 -14.90 -5.09 -5.48
CA ILE A 149 -15.11 -5.26 -6.92
C ILE A 149 -15.23 -6.76 -7.28
N ARG A 150 -14.32 -7.60 -6.77
CA ARG A 150 -14.36 -9.05 -7.03
C ARG A 150 -15.67 -9.67 -6.55
N GLN A 151 -16.18 -9.26 -5.39
CA GLN A 151 -17.43 -9.76 -4.81
C GLN A 151 -18.69 -9.18 -5.48
N GLY A 152 -18.54 -8.21 -6.38
CA GLY A 152 -19.66 -7.48 -6.96
C GLY A 152 -20.36 -6.57 -5.93
N ILE A 153 -19.67 -6.21 -4.85
CA ILE A 153 -20.16 -5.25 -3.86
C ILE A 153 -19.99 -3.85 -4.45
N PRO A 154 -21.06 -3.04 -4.55
CA PRO A 154 -20.94 -1.67 -5.02
C PRO A 154 -20.00 -0.85 -4.12
N LEU A 155 -19.08 -0.10 -4.72
CA LEU A 155 -18.21 0.81 -4.00
C LEU A 155 -19.02 2.00 -3.48
N ASP A 156 -18.98 2.23 -2.17
CA ASP A 156 -19.56 3.41 -1.56
C ASP A 156 -18.57 4.57 -1.63
N ILE A 157 -18.65 5.33 -2.73
CA ILE A 157 -17.82 6.53 -2.96
C ILE A 157 -18.26 7.71 -2.09
N LYS A 158 -19.45 7.68 -1.47
CA LYS A 158 -19.98 8.85 -0.77
C LYS A 158 -19.54 8.90 0.69
N GLU A 159 -19.56 7.78 1.39
CA GLU A 159 -19.19 7.74 2.81
C GLU A 159 -17.84 7.04 2.96
N LYS A 160 -17.76 5.76 2.60
CA LYS A 160 -16.56 4.94 2.83
C LYS A 160 -15.32 5.35 2.02
N HIS A 161 -15.50 5.66 0.74
CA HIS A 161 -14.41 6.00 -0.19
C HIS A 161 -14.53 7.45 -0.69
N ASN A 162 -14.96 8.37 0.19
CA ASN A 162 -15.15 9.78 -0.12
C ASN A 162 -13.90 10.49 -0.66
N TYR A 163 -12.71 10.01 -0.31
CA TYR A 163 -11.42 10.49 -0.83
C TYR A 163 -11.26 10.28 -2.35
N LEU A 164 -12.10 9.47 -3.00
CA LEU A 164 -12.14 9.31 -4.45
C LEU A 164 -13.24 10.15 -5.12
N GLN A 165 -14.09 10.84 -4.35
CA GLN A 165 -15.22 11.59 -4.88
C GLN A 165 -14.78 12.81 -5.70
N MET A 166 -13.71 13.47 -5.27
CA MET A 166 -13.14 14.64 -5.93
C MET A 166 -11.62 14.62 -5.74
N LEU A 167 -10.88 14.68 -6.86
CA LEU A 167 -9.43 14.76 -6.85
C LEU A 167 -9.00 16.07 -7.50
N GLU A 168 -8.13 16.79 -6.81
CA GLU A 168 -7.42 17.94 -7.37
C GLU A 168 -6.09 17.46 -7.97
N LEU A 169 -5.84 17.78 -9.23
CA LEU A 169 -4.67 17.27 -9.95
C LEU A 169 -3.91 18.44 -10.58
N THR A 170 -2.58 18.40 -10.45
CA THR A 170 -1.70 19.32 -11.18
C THR A 170 -1.35 18.72 -12.54
N GLN A 171 -1.69 19.43 -13.61
CA GLN A 171 -1.27 19.10 -14.96
C GLN A 171 -0.27 20.14 -15.47
N VAL A 172 0.87 19.67 -15.99
CA VAL A 172 1.94 20.49 -16.52
C VAL A 172 1.91 20.41 -18.04
N PHE A 173 1.97 21.56 -18.71
CA PHE A 173 2.08 21.67 -20.17
C PHE A 173 3.49 22.11 -20.54
N GLU A 174 4.14 21.36 -21.42
CA GLU A 174 5.52 21.60 -21.84
C GLU A 174 5.58 21.73 -23.36
N PHE A 175 6.36 22.69 -23.83
CA PHE A 175 6.58 22.94 -25.26
C PHE A 175 7.99 22.46 -25.65
N GLY A 176 8.04 21.40 -26.46
CA GLY A 176 9.25 20.92 -27.12
C GLY A 176 9.12 21.05 -28.64
N GLU A 177 8.98 19.92 -29.32
CA GLU A 177 8.58 19.87 -30.75
C GLU A 177 7.06 20.09 -30.96
N GLY A 178 6.33 20.30 -29.87
CA GLY A 178 4.89 20.56 -29.80
C GLY A 178 4.44 20.63 -28.34
N TRP A 179 3.16 20.96 -28.13
CA TRP A 179 2.57 20.94 -26.80
C TRP A 179 2.33 19.50 -26.34
N THR A 180 2.86 19.17 -25.17
CA THR A 180 2.56 17.92 -24.46
C THR A 180 2.07 18.26 -23.06
N SER A 181 1.34 17.34 -22.44
CA SER A 181 0.84 17.51 -21.07
C SER A 181 1.07 16.27 -20.23
N ARG A 182 1.44 16.45 -18.96
CA ARG A 182 1.67 15.36 -18.00
C ARG A 182 1.05 15.71 -16.65
N TYR A 183 0.56 14.73 -15.92
CA TYR A 183 0.16 14.91 -14.52
C TYR A 183 1.41 14.90 -13.63
N ARG A 184 1.45 15.79 -12.64
CA ARG A 184 2.54 15.89 -11.67
C ARG A 184 2.04 15.48 -10.29
N PHE A 185 2.74 14.54 -9.67
CA PHE A 185 2.44 14.05 -8.33
C PHE A 185 3.64 14.26 -7.40
N ARG A 186 3.35 14.74 -6.19
CA ARG A 186 4.28 14.81 -5.05
C ARG A 186 3.77 14.04 -3.84
N SER A 187 2.67 13.33 -4.00
CA SER A 187 2.09 12.47 -2.98
C SER A 187 1.86 11.08 -3.54
N LEU A 188 2.31 10.09 -2.79
CA LEU A 188 2.05 8.67 -3.07
C LEU A 188 0.54 8.43 -3.09
N THR A 189 -0.17 9.01 -2.13
CA THR A 189 -1.62 8.91 -1.99
C THR A 189 -2.36 9.55 -3.16
N GLU A 190 -1.99 10.77 -3.57
CA GLU A 190 -2.61 11.42 -4.73
C GLU A 190 -2.39 10.62 -6.03
N TYR A 191 -1.18 10.10 -6.23
CA TYR A 191 -0.87 9.26 -7.38
C TYR A 191 -1.75 8.01 -7.42
N TYR A 192 -1.84 7.26 -6.32
CA TYR A 192 -2.67 6.05 -6.31
C TYR A 192 -4.18 6.34 -6.29
N TYR A 193 -4.63 7.47 -5.75
CA TYR A 193 -6.04 7.88 -5.88
C TYR A 193 -6.40 8.20 -7.33
N PHE A 194 -5.51 8.88 -8.05
CA PHE A 194 -5.64 9.07 -9.50
C PHE A 194 -5.74 7.72 -10.22
N LEU A 195 -4.85 6.77 -9.92
CA LEU A 195 -4.92 5.43 -10.49
C LEU A 195 -6.23 4.71 -10.15
N LEU A 196 -6.70 4.80 -8.90
CA LEU A 196 -7.94 4.16 -8.47
C LEU A 196 -9.16 4.72 -9.19
N VAL A 197 -9.22 6.03 -9.43
CA VAL A 197 -10.32 6.62 -10.22
C VAL A 197 -10.32 6.08 -11.64
N HIS A 198 -9.16 6.02 -12.31
CA HIS A 198 -9.04 5.44 -13.65
C HIS A 198 -9.39 3.96 -13.67
N PHE A 199 -8.90 3.21 -12.69
CA PHE A 199 -9.20 1.81 -12.51
C PHE A 199 -10.70 1.57 -12.34
N ILE A 200 -11.37 2.27 -11.42
CA ILE A 200 -12.81 2.12 -11.20
C ILE A 200 -13.61 2.50 -12.45
N GLN A 201 -13.22 3.59 -13.13
CA GLN A 201 -13.89 4.07 -14.34
C GLN A 201 -13.86 3.02 -15.46
N TRP A 202 -12.77 2.28 -15.60
CA TRP A 202 -12.63 1.22 -16.62
C TRP A 202 -13.42 -0.05 -16.31
N LYS A 203 -14.05 -0.15 -15.12
CA LYS A 203 -14.87 -1.30 -14.70
C LYS A 203 -14.13 -2.63 -14.84
N PRO A 204 -12.97 -2.79 -14.17
CA PRO A 204 -12.09 -3.92 -14.29
C PRO A 204 -12.78 -5.19 -13.80
N ASN A 205 -12.42 -6.30 -14.43
CA ASN A 205 -12.81 -7.61 -13.95
C ASN A 205 -11.75 -8.07 -12.93
N VAL A 206 -11.97 -7.84 -11.64
CA VAL A 206 -11.04 -8.31 -10.61
C VAL A 206 -11.30 -9.78 -10.32
N ALA A 207 -10.32 -10.63 -10.58
CA ALA A 207 -10.36 -12.05 -10.27
C ALA A 207 -9.30 -12.41 -9.23
N MET A 208 -9.50 -13.56 -8.56
CA MET A 208 -8.50 -14.14 -7.66
C MET A 208 -8.05 -15.47 -8.22
N CYS A 209 -6.75 -15.65 -8.36
CA CYS A 209 -6.19 -16.83 -8.98
C CYS A 209 -6.35 -18.05 -8.06
N GLU A 210 -7.00 -19.11 -8.54
CA GLU A 210 -7.17 -20.35 -7.76
C GLU A 210 -5.84 -21.12 -7.56
N CYS A 211 -4.79 -20.78 -8.32
CA CYS A 211 -3.47 -21.40 -8.20
C CYS A 211 -2.59 -20.71 -7.14
N CYS A 212 -2.45 -19.37 -7.18
CA CYS A 212 -1.56 -18.63 -6.27
C CYS A 212 -2.30 -17.81 -5.21
N GLY A 213 -3.63 -17.74 -5.26
CA GLY A 213 -4.46 -17.03 -4.28
C GLY A 213 -4.35 -15.50 -4.33
N ARG A 214 -3.80 -14.93 -5.42
CA ARG A 214 -3.61 -13.47 -5.55
C ARG A 214 -4.56 -12.84 -6.57
N TYR A 215 -4.79 -11.54 -6.43
CA TYR A 215 -5.61 -10.77 -7.37
C TYR A 215 -4.93 -10.66 -8.74
N PHE A 216 -5.76 -10.63 -9.79
CA PHE A 216 -5.31 -10.36 -11.16
C PHE A 216 -6.48 -9.87 -12.00
N ILE A 217 -6.17 -9.18 -13.11
CA ILE A 217 -7.17 -8.75 -14.09
C ILE A 217 -7.13 -9.70 -15.29
N PRO A 218 -8.21 -10.46 -15.58
CA PRO A 218 -8.28 -11.27 -16.78
C PRO A 218 -8.25 -10.41 -18.06
N LYS A 219 -7.44 -10.83 -19.04
CA LYS A 219 -7.35 -10.18 -20.36
C LYS A 219 -8.64 -10.26 -21.20
N THR A 220 -9.60 -11.08 -20.79
CA THR A 220 -10.87 -11.26 -21.51
C THR A 220 -12.04 -11.23 -20.54
N LYS A 221 -13.24 -10.92 -21.05
CA LYS A 221 -14.49 -10.95 -20.27
C LYS A 221 -14.92 -12.36 -19.83
N LYS A 222 -14.29 -13.42 -20.38
CA LYS A 222 -14.60 -14.79 -19.99
C LYS A 222 -14.10 -15.05 -18.57
N LYS A 223 -14.85 -15.87 -17.82
CA LYS A 223 -14.43 -16.36 -16.50
C LYS A 223 -13.05 -17.00 -16.64
N THR A 224 -12.06 -16.38 -16.00
CA THR A 224 -10.66 -16.82 -16.01
C THR A 224 -10.26 -17.13 -14.58
N LEU A 225 -9.78 -18.34 -14.32
CA LEU A 225 -9.48 -18.83 -12.97
C LEU A 225 -8.01 -18.67 -12.57
N TYR A 226 -7.13 -18.49 -13.56
CA TYR A 226 -5.68 -18.51 -13.36
C TYR A 226 -5.00 -17.31 -14.01
N CYS A 227 -4.06 -16.70 -13.31
CA CYS A 227 -3.26 -15.58 -13.81
C CYS A 227 -2.08 -16.06 -14.68
N ASP A 228 -1.42 -15.12 -15.36
CA ASP A 228 -0.26 -15.38 -16.22
C ASP A 228 1.08 -15.29 -15.47
N ARG A 229 1.06 -15.11 -14.13
CA ARG A 229 2.27 -14.95 -13.32
C ARG A 229 3.13 -16.22 -13.36
N VAL A 230 4.41 -16.05 -13.68
CA VAL A 230 5.43 -17.10 -13.70
C VAL A 230 5.89 -17.41 -12.26
N LEU A 231 5.93 -18.70 -11.91
CA LEU A 231 6.37 -19.21 -10.61
C LEU A 231 7.79 -19.81 -10.70
N LYS A 232 8.27 -20.39 -9.59
CA LYS A 232 9.67 -20.78 -9.34
C LYS A 232 10.30 -21.81 -10.30
N ASP A 233 9.54 -22.34 -11.27
CA ASP A 233 9.99 -23.33 -12.27
C ASP A 233 9.82 -22.84 -13.73
N GLY A 234 9.67 -21.53 -13.93
CA GLY A 234 9.47 -20.94 -15.26
C GLY A 234 8.06 -21.16 -15.86
N LYS A 235 7.20 -21.89 -15.14
CA LYS A 235 5.79 -22.12 -15.50
C LYS A 235 4.87 -21.08 -14.88
N SER A 236 3.90 -20.62 -15.65
CA SER A 236 2.82 -19.75 -15.20
C SER A 236 1.76 -20.50 -14.39
N CYS A 237 0.97 -19.76 -13.61
CA CYS A 237 -0.20 -20.33 -12.92
C CYS A 237 -1.16 -21.05 -13.88
N LYS A 238 -1.35 -20.54 -15.11
CA LYS A 238 -2.16 -21.20 -16.16
C LYS A 238 -1.58 -22.53 -16.62
N GLU A 239 -0.26 -22.64 -16.74
CA GLU A 239 0.41 -23.88 -17.17
C GLU A 239 0.44 -24.93 -16.06
N LEU A 240 0.52 -24.49 -14.80
CA LEU A 240 0.50 -25.38 -13.64
C LEU A 240 -0.90 -25.88 -13.30
N ALA A 241 -1.93 -25.08 -13.54
CA ALA A 241 -3.31 -25.39 -13.18
C ALA A 241 -3.82 -26.75 -13.70
N PRO A 242 -3.61 -27.17 -14.97
CA PRO A 242 -4.02 -28.49 -15.43
C PRO A 242 -3.41 -29.64 -14.62
N SER A 243 -2.12 -29.54 -14.28
CA SER A 243 -1.42 -30.55 -13.47
C SER A 243 -1.89 -30.57 -12.01
N LEU A 244 -2.35 -29.43 -11.52
CA LEU A 244 -2.93 -29.26 -10.19
C LEU A 244 -4.43 -29.53 -10.15
N LYS A 245 -5.11 -29.76 -11.29
CA LYS A 245 -6.57 -29.85 -11.38
C LYS A 245 -7.18 -30.93 -10.48
N HIS A 246 -6.50 -32.05 -10.28
CA HIS A 246 -6.91 -33.09 -9.33
C HIS A 246 -6.74 -32.69 -7.85
N LYS A 247 -5.88 -31.70 -7.56
CA LYS A 247 -5.62 -31.12 -6.22
C LYS A 247 -6.37 -29.81 -5.99
N LEU A 248 -6.80 -29.12 -7.05
CA LEU A 248 -7.66 -27.93 -7.05
C LEU A 248 -9.12 -28.35 -6.83
N ASN A 249 -9.44 -28.59 -5.56
CA ASN A 249 -10.80 -28.93 -5.13
C ASN A 249 -11.38 -27.82 -4.22
N ALA A 250 -12.64 -27.96 -3.82
CA ALA A 250 -13.37 -26.99 -2.99
C ALA A 250 -12.61 -26.55 -1.71
N LYS A 251 -11.74 -27.42 -1.17
CA LYS A 251 -10.92 -27.11 0.01
C LYS A 251 -9.89 -26.02 -0.28
N ARG A 252 -9.28 -26.02 -1.47
CA ARG A 252 -8.35 -24.95 -1.85
C ARG A 252 -9.03 -23.60 -1.93
N GLN A 253 -10.19 -23.58 -2.56
CA GLN A 253 -10.98 -22.37 -2.68
C GLN A 253 -11.34 -21.81 -1.30
N LYS A 254 -11.74 -22.67 -0.36
CA LYS A 254 -12.03 -22.29 1.02
C LYS A 254 -10.83 -21.61 1.69
N VAL A 255 -9.62 -22.17 1.61
CA VAL A 255 -8.42 -21.54 2.23
C VAL A 255 -8.13 -20.17 1.64
N ILE A 256 -8.22 -20.02 0.31
CA ILE A 256 -7.97 -18.72 -0.34
C ILE A 256 -9.06 -17.70 0.06
N GLU A 257 -10.32 -18.11 0.12
CA GLU A 257 -11.42 -17.23 0.52
C GLU A 257 -11.35 -16.83 2.01
N GLU A 258 -10.99 -17.75 2.90
CA GLU A 258 -10.77 -17.43 4.30
C GLU A 258 -9.57 -16.50 4.49
N PHE A 259 -8.50 -16.66 3.70
CA PHE A 259 -7.37 -15.74 3.72
C PHE A 259 -7.80 -14.31 3.36
N ASP A 260 -8.54 -14.12 2.26
CA ASP A 260 -9.04 -12.80 1.87
C ASP A 260 -10.02 -12.22 2.91
N ARG A 261 -10.88 -13.06 3.49
CA ARG A 261 -11.79 -12.64 4.57
C ARG A 261 -11.05 -12.25 5.83
N ALA A 262 -10.02 -13.00 6.23
CA ALA A 262 -9.21 -12.70 7.41
C ALA A 262 -8.46 -11.38 7.24
N LYS A 263 -7.92 -11.11 6.05
CA LYS A 263 -7.27 -9.83 5.73
C LYS A 263 -8.20 -8.64 5.94
N ARG A 264 -9.48 -8.76 5.52
CA ARG A 264 -10.50 -7.74 5.78
C ARG A 264 -10.86 -7.59 7.25
N ARG A 265 -10.94 -8.70 8.01
CA ARG A 265 -11.21 -8.64 9.46
C ARG A 265 -10.10 -7.90 10.20
N MET A 266 -8.84 -8.21 9.86
CA MET A 266 -7.67 -7.54 10.44
C MET A 266 -7.66 -6.05 10.13
N TYR A 267 -7.98 -5.66 8.89
CA TYR A 267 -8.11 -4.25 8.53
C TYR A 267 -9.23 -3.53 9.30
N LYS A 268 -10.44 -4.13 9.38
CA LYS A 268 -11.55 -3.53 10.15
C LYS A 268 -11.27 -3.43 11.65
N ARG A 269 -10.38 -4.28 12.19
CA ARG A 269 -9.91 -4.17 13.57
C ARG A 269 -9.04 -2.94 13.75
N TYR A 270 -8.17 -2.66 12.78
CA TYR A 270 -7.36 -1.44 12.74
C TYR A 270 -8.21 -0.17 12.65
N GLU A 271 -9.16 -0.07 11.71
CA GLU A 271 -10.02 1.13 11.54
C GLU A 271 -10.74 1.53 12.84
N ARG A 272 -11.23 0.54 13.60
CA ARG A 272 -11.92 0.78 14.89
C ARG A 272 -11.01 1.34 15.97
N THR A 273 -9.72 1.05 15.89
CA THR A 273 -8.72 1.55 16.83
C THR A 273 -8.41 3.03 16.57
N GLU A 274 -8.41 3.49 15.31
CA GLU A 274 -8.19 4.91 14.98
C GLU A 274 -9.42 5.80 15.26
N ASP A 275 -10.62 5.33 14.93
CA ASP A 275 -11.85 6.15 15.04
C ASP A 275 -12.28 6.50 16.47
N THR A 276 -11.82 5.77 17.47
CA THR A 276 -12.40 5.87 18.83
C THR A 276 -11.71 6.85 19.75
N GLY A 277 -10.56 7.44 19.36
CA GLY A 277 -9.75 8.28 20.26
C GLY A 277 -9.43 7.60 21.60
N ALA A 278 -9.60 6.27 21.66
CA ALA A 278 -9.55 5.50 22.88
C ALA A 278 -8.08 5.30 23.26
N LYS A 279 -7.79 5.38 24.57
CA LYS A 279 -6.45 5.06 25.09
C LYS A 279 -5.98 3.73 24.47
N PRO A 280 -4.70 3.63 24.07
CA PRO A 280 -4.14 2.39 23.54
C PRO A 280 -4.48 1.23 24.46
N SER A 281 -5.39 0.36 24.03
CA SER A 281 -5.68 -0.86 24.78
C SER A 281 -4.70 -1.93 24.31
N ASN A 282 -4.37 -2.88 25.18
CA ASN A 282 -3.60 -4.09 24.83
C ASN A 282 -4.25 -4.96 23.71
N LYS A 283 -5.36 -4.52 23.11
CA LYS A 283 -6.06 -5.18 21.99
C LYS A 283 -5.93 -4.44 20.65
N ASN A 284 -5.28 -3.27 20.64
CA ASN A 284 -5.05 -2.49 19.43
C ASN A 284 -3.98 -3.18 18.58
N LEU A 285 -4.30 -3.42 17.30
CA LEU A 285 -3.39 -4.07 16.36
C LEU A 285 -2.44 -3.01 15.80
N SER A 286 -1.13 -3.13 16.04
CA SER A 286 -0.14 -2.24 15.43
C SER A 286 0.09 -2.56 13.94
N TYR A 287 0.82 -1.71 13.21
CA TYR A 287 1.14 -2.02 11.82
C TYR A 287 2.05 -3.25 11.72
N SER A 288 3.06 -3.35 12.59
CA SER A 288 3.96 -4.50 12.61
C SER A 288 3.22 -5.79 12.97
N ASP A 289 2.27 -5.77 13.91
CA ASP A 289 1.41 -6.94 14.20
C ASP A 289 0.59 -7.36 12.97
N TYR A 290 -0.01 -6.40 12.26
CA TYR A 290 -0.76 -6.66 11.03
C TYR A 290 0.12 -7.32 9.97
N TYR A 291 1.30 -6.76 9.69
CA TYR A 291 2.18 -7.29 8.64
C TYR A 291 2.88 -8.59 9.06
N ALA A 292 3.15 -8.79 10.36
CA ALA A 292 3.61 -10.06 10.88
C ALA A 292 2.56 -11.16 10.67
N TRP A 293 1.30 -10.89 11.03
CA TRP A 293 0.20 -11.80 10.73
C TRP A 293 0.04 -12.04 9.23
N LEU A 294 0.07 -10.99 8.40
CA LEU A 294 -0.11 -11.11 6.94
C LEU A 294 0.98 -11.99 6.33
N ALA A 295 2.22 -11.87 6.79
CA ALA A 295 3.33 -12.72 6.36
C ALA A 295 3.11 -14.19 6.74
N GLN A 296 2.71 -14.48 7.99
CA GLN A 296 2.43 -15.85 8.44
C GLN A 296 1.23 -16.46 7.72
N ALA A 297 0.15 -15.71 7.56
CA ALA A 297 -1.06 -16.13 6.85
C ALA A 297 -0.76 -16.39 5.36
N THR A 298 0.09 -15.55 4.73
CA THR A 298 0.54 -15.73 3.34
C THR A 298 1.37 -17.00 3.21
N LEU A 299 2.32 -17.23 4.13
CA LEU A 299 3.14 -18.44 4.15
C LEU A 299 2.30 -19.70 4.35
N ALA A 300 1.32 -19.65 5.26
CA ALA A 300 0.40 -20.76 5.52
C ALA A 300 -0.45 -21.09 4.27
N ARG A 301 -1.03 -20.06 3.63
CA ARG A 301 -1.77 -20.22 2.36
C ARG A 301 -0.88 -20.85 1.30
N ASP A 302 0.31 -20.30 1.06
CA ASP A 302 1.21 -20.76 0.00
C ASP A 302 1.73 -22.18 0.27
N SER A 303 2.03 -22.50 1.54
CA SER A 303 2.42 -23.86 1.96
C SER A 303 1.30 -24.87 1.75
N TYR A 304 0.06 -24.51 2.07
CA TYR A 304 -1.11 -25.34 1.81
C TYR A 304 -1.35 -25.53 0.30
N LEU A 305 -1.25 -24.46 -0.51
CA LEU A 305 -1.39 -24.53 -1.97
C LEU A 305 -0.28 -25.38 -2.62
N ALA A 306 0.91 -25.39 -2.03
CA ALA A 306 2.01 -26.28 -2.39
C ALA A 306 1.84 -27.73 -1.91
N GLY A 307 0.81 -28.02 -1.10
CA GLY A 307 0.56 -29.34 -0.52
C GLY A 307 1.51 -29.72 0.63
N LYS A 308 2.17 -28.72 1.24
CA LYS A 308 3.12 -28.89 2.37
C LYS A 308 2.46 -28.73 3.74
N MET A 309 1.20 -28.30 3.78
CA MET A 309 0.44 -28.02 5.00
C MET A 309 -0.98 -28.55 4.87
N THR A 310 -1.59 -29.00 5.97
CA THR A 310 -2.99 -29.44 6.01
C THR A 310 -3.93 -28.23 5.98
N GLU A 311 -5.20 -28.46 5.60
CA GLU A 311 -6.22 -27.41 5.59
C GLU A 311 -6.43 -26.83 6.99
N GLU A 312 -6.56 -27.71 7.98
CA GLU A 312 -6.86 -27.37 9.36
C GLU A 312 -5.76 -26.48 9.95
N HIS A 313 -4.50 -26.82 9.72
CA HIS A 313 -3.38 -26.04 10.23
C HIS A 313 -3.23 -24.70 9.50
N ALA A 314 -3.45 -24.68 8.18
CA ALA A 314 -3.43 -23.43 7.43
C ALA A 314 -4.53 -22.46 7.90
N LEU A 315 -5.75 -22.96 8.09
CA LEU A 315 -6.87 -22.16 8.59
C LEU A 315 -6.65 -21.70 10.04
N GLN A 316 -5.99 -22.50 10.87
CA GLN A 316 -5.64 -22.10 12.24
C GLN A 316 -4.70 -20.87 12.24
N ILE A 317 -3.70 -20.84 11.36
CA ILE A 317 -2.78 -19.70 11.24
C ILE A 317 -3.49 -18.49 10.61
N ILE A 318 -4.21 -18.71 9.51
CA ILE A 318 -4.89 -17.64 8.76
C ILE A 318 -5.95 -16.94 9.60
N CYS A 319 -6.70 -17.71 10.41
CA CYS A 319 -7.77 -17.19 11.24
C CYS A 319 -7.32 -16.92 12.69
N ALA A 320 -6.03 -16.97 13.00
CA ALA A 320 -5.53 -16.53 14.30
C ALA A 320 -5.81 -15.03 14.47
N GLU A 321 -6.49 -14.69 15.56
CA GLU A 321 -6.87 -13.32 15.96
C GLU A 321 -6.08 -12.85 17.18
#